data_AF-A0A657XNC9-F1
#
_entry.id   AF-A0A657XNC9-F1
#
_cell.length_a   1.000
_cell.length_b   1.000
_cell.length_c   1.000
_cell.angle_alpha   90.00
_cell.angle_beta   90.00
_cell.angle_gamma   90.00
#
_symmetry.space_group_name_H-M   'P 1'
#
loop_
_entity.id
_entity.type
_entity.pdbx_description
1 polymer ?
#
loop_
_entity_poly.entity_id
_entity_poly.type
_entity_poly.pdbx_seq_one_letter_code
_entity_poly.pdbx_strand_id
1 'polypeptide(L)' 'MDLNQQLSELKYDYIRIQNDLEKRESTGQATDLLEKQLVKIEEEISKVRAQLDQD' A
#
# COMPACT_ATOMS: atom_id res chain seq x y z
N MET A 1 9.26 -17.64 -1.00
CA MET A 1 9.17 -16.28 -0.44
C MET A 1 8.11 -16.34 0.63
N ASP A 2 8.40 -15.86 1.84
CA ASP A 2 7.49 -15.91 2.98
C ASP A 2 6.39 -14.86 2.78
N LEU A 3 5.11 -15.25 2.85
CA LEU A 3 3.98 -14.33 2.73
C LEU A 3 4.05 -13.21 3.79
N ASN A 4 4.65 -13.47 4.95
CA ASN A 4 4.90 -12.44 5.96
C ASN A 4 5.90 -11.38 5.49
N GLN A 5 6.92 -11.78 4.74
CA GLN A 5 7.89 -10.86 4.16
C GLN A 5 7.24 -9.99 3.09
N GLN A 6 6.44 -10.60 2.21
CA GLN A 6 5.67 -9.87 1.20
C GLN A 6 4.68 -8.88 1.85
N LEU A 7 4.00 -9.30 2.92
CA LEU A 7 3.11 -8.42 3.69
C LEU A 7 3.87 -7.23 4.31
N SER A 8 5.08 -7.47 4.81
CA SER A 8 5.93 -6.42 5.38
C SER A 8 6.37 -5.40 4.32
N GLU A 9 6.75 -5.87 3.13
CA GLU A 9 7.10 -5.01 1.99
C GLU A 9 5.90 -4.17 1.54
N LEU A 10 4.74 -4.80 1.37
CA LEU A 10 3.51 -4.09 0.99
C LEU A 10 3.10 -3.02 2.00
N LYS A 11 3.23 -3.30 3.30
CA LYS A 11 2.98 -2.30 4.37
C LYS A 11 3.99 -1.15 4.32
N TYR A 12 5.25 -1.43 4.03
CA TYR A 12 6.27 -0.40 3.89
C TYR A 12 5.95 0.52 2.70
N ASP A 13 5.61 -0.06 1.55
CA ASP A 13 5.22 0.70 0.37
C ASP A 13 3.93 1.50 0.60
N TYR A 14 2.94 0.94 1.32
CA TYR A 14 1.73 1.66 1.72
C TYR A 14 2.07 2.96 2.48
N ILE A 15 2.90 2.85 3.53
CA ILE A 15 3.32 4.00 4.34
C ILE A 15 4.08 5.02 3.47
N ARG A 16 4.93 4.56 2.55
CA ARG A 16 5.67 5.44 1.65
C ARG A 16 4.74 6.23 0.74
N ILE A 17 3.78 5.57 0.09
CA ILE A 17 2.82 6.23 -0.81
C ILE A 17 1.93 7.19 -0.03
N GLN A 18 1.52 6.84 1.20
CA GLN A 18 0.75 7.74 2.04
C GLN A 18 1.52 9.03 2.38
N ASN A 19 2.81 8.92 2.72
CA ASN A 19 3.66 10.09 2.95
C ASN A 19 3.83 10.95 1.69
N ASP A 20 3.95 10.30 0.52
CA ASP A 20 4.06 11.02 -0.75
C ASP A 20 2.73 11.68 -1.13
N LEU A 21 1.60 11.05 -0.83
CA LEU A 21 0.25 11.59 -0.99
C LEU A 21 0.09 12.88 -0.18
N GLU A 22 0.38 12.83 1.12
CA GLU A 22 0.28 14.01 2.01
C GLU A 22 1.15 15.17 1.53
N LYS A 23 2.36 14.90 1.02
CA LYS A 23 3.23 15.92 0.43
C LYS A 23 2.65 16.50 -0.86
N ARG A 24 2.04 15.67 -1.71
CA ARG A 24 1.40 16.13 -2.96
C ARG A 24 0.15 16.95 -2.70
N GLU A 25 -0.69 16.52 -1.77
CA GLU A 25 -1.83 17.32 -1.29
C GLU A 25 -1.35 18.68 -0.74
N SER A 26 -0.29 18.67 0.07
CA SER A 26 0.30 19.89 0.65
C SER A 26 0.87 20.85 -0.40
N THR A 27 1.28 20.33 -1.56
CA THR A 27 1.81 21.13 -2.68
C THR A 27 0.74 21.46 -3.73
N GLY A 28 -0.52 21.05 -3.51
CA GLY A 28 -1.63 21.24 -4.45
C GLY A 28 -1.49 20.45 -5.75
N GLN A 29 -0.70 19.39 -5.76
CA GLN A 29 -0.50 18.52 -6.91
C GLN A 29 -1.59 17.44 -6.96
N ALA A 30 -1.89 16.95 -8.17
CA ALA A 30 -2.86 15.88 -8.36
C ALA A 30 -2.41 14.58 -7.65
N THR A 31 -3.32 14.02 -6.85
CA THR A 31 -3.12 12.83 -6.03
C THR A 31 -3.82 11.59 -6.58
N ASP A 32 -4.67 11.72 -7.62
CA ASP A 32 -5.51 10.64 -8.15
C ASP A 32 -4.73 9.36 -8.50
N LEU A 33 -3.50 9.49 -9.00
CA LEU A 33 -2.64 8.36 -9.32
C LEU A 33 -2.09 7.67 -8.07
N LEU A 34 -1.71 8.44 -7.06
CA LEU A 34 -1.20 7.92 -5.79
C LEU A 34 -2.32 7.26 -4.99
N GLU A 35 -3.53 7.83 -4.97
CA GLU A 35 -4.70 7.22 -4.34
C GLU A 35 -5.03 5.87 -4.98
N LYS A 36 -5.02 5.79 -6.32
CA LYS A 36 -5.21 4.52 -7.03
C LYS A 36 -4.12 3.49 -6.70
N GLN A 37 -2.89 3.93 -6.49
CA GLN A 37 -1.81 3.04 -6.08
C GLN A 37 -1.99 2.58 -4.64
N LEU A 38 -2.43 3.45 -3.74
CA LEU A 38 -2.69 3.15 -2.34
C LEU A 38 -3.80 2.10 -2.20
N VAL A 39 -4.90 2.26 -2.93
CA VAL A 39 -6.00 1.27 -3.00
C VAL A 39 -5.50 -0.09 -3.50
N LYS A 40 -4.66 -0.10 -4.54
CA LYS A 40 -4.07 -1.36 -5.03
C LYS A 40 -3.22 -2.05 -3.98
N ILE A 41 -2.42 -1.30 -3.23
CA ILE A 41 -1.59 -1.88 -2.17
C ILE A 41 -2.48 -2.44 -1.05
N GLU A 42 -3.57 -1.76 -0.67
CA GLU A 42 -4.53 -2.30 0.30
C GLU A 42 -5.17 -3.61 -0.17
N GLU A 43 -5.57 -3.70 -1.45
CA GLU A 43 -6.10 -4.94 -2.02
C GLU A 43 -5.07 -6.07 -1.96
N GLU A 44 -3.81 -5.81 -2.29
CA GLU A 44 -2.74 -6.81 -2.23
C GLU A 44 -2.44 -7.23 -0.78
N ILE A 45 -2.40 -6.28 0.17
CA ILE A 45 -2.26 -6.58 1.61
C ILE A 45 -3.40 -7.49 2.08
N SER A 46 -4.63 -7.19 1.67
CA SER A 46 -5.81 -7.99 2.01
C SER A 46 -5.71 -9.41 1.46
N LYS A 47 -5.29 -9.58 0.19
CA LYS A 47 -5.09 -10.89 -0.43
C LYS A 47 -4.01 -11.71 0.29
N VAL A 48 -2.86 -11.11 0.57
CA VAL A 48 -1.76 -11.79 1.26
C VAL A 48 -2.17 -12.17 2.68
N ARG A 49 -2.91 -11.31 3.39
CA ARG A 49 -3.48 -11.64 4.70
C ARG A 49 -4.48 -12.79 4.64
N ALA A 50 -5.38 -12.78 3.66
CA ALA A 50 -6.34 -13.87 3.48
C ALA A 50 -5.65 -15.20 3.18
N GLN A 51 -4.54 -15.17 2.44
CA GLN A 51 -3.71 -16.36 2.20
C GLN A 51 -3.00 -16.83 3.47
N LEU A 52 -2.45 -15.91 4.28
CA LEU A 52 -1.84 -16.22 5.58
C LEU A 52 -2.83 -16.80 6.59
N ASP A 53 -4.08 -16.34 6.59
CA ASP A 53 -5.14 -16.85 7.48
C ASP A 53 -5.70 -18.22 7.02
N GLN A 54 -5.41 -18.64 5.78
CA GLN A 54 -5.85 -19.93 5.23
C GLN A 54 -4.82 -21.07 5.39
N ASP A 55 -3.60 -20.75 5.86
CA ASP A 55 -2.54 -21.72 6.24
C ASP A 55 -2.63 -22.09 7.74
#